data_AF-A0A1W9QPT5-F1
#
_entry.id   AF-A0A1W9QPT5-F1
#
_cell.length_a   1.000
_cell.length_b   1.000
_cell.length_c   1.000
_cell.angle_alpha   90.00
_cell.angle_beta   90.00
_cell.angle_gamma   90.00
#
_symmetry.space_group_name_H-M   'P 1'
#
loop_
_entity.id
_entity.type
_entity.pdbx_description
1 polymer ?
#
loop_
_entity_poly.entity_id
_entity_poly.type
_entity_poly.pdbx_seq_one_letter_code
_entity_poly.pdbx_strand_id
1 'polypeptide(L)'
;MSKMLKLRGIAVSEGIAIGNSRVVSEGKITFERKKISDSEVKDELKRFEDGVQFLVNEIDTLIKKYSFSKENKDILLSHKMILEDPEFHKNITILIKEELLSLEQAITTHFAQLKKIFKNMKNEYLAERISDYEDVSNRFLKHITNSSSDILKSVKKDEIIIMTAISPSEVMKALERKVAGICTETGSRNSHSAIIARSLNLPMVAGVHSLLQKVKNNDKIILNGATGDVIINPSQNILSEYEKKKADFLARRKNYLFRQLSGQSMWAETNFPRF
;
A
#
# COMPACT_ATOMS: atom_id res chain seq x y z
N MET A 1 21.16 23.37 -11.43
CA MET A 1 19.90 22.69 -11.86
C MET A 1 20.13 21.19 -11.80
N SER A 2 19.27 20.44 -11.13
CA SER A 2 19.35 18.97 -11.10
C SER A 2 19.11 18.40 -12.50
N LYS A 3 19.89 17.39 -12.90
CA LYS A 3 19.78 16.73 -14.22
C LYS A 3 18.45 16.00 -14.34
N MET A 4 17.81 16.09 -15.50
CA MET A 4 16.60 15.32 -15.80
C MET A 4 16.91 13.82 -15.78
N LEU A 5 16.08 13.04 -15.10
CA LEU A 5 16.18 11.59 -15.02
C LEU A 5 14.84 10.95 -15.35
N LYS A 6 14.87 9.83 -16.08
CA LYS A 6 13.70 9.01 -16.35
C LYS A 6 13.89 7.63 -15.73
N LEU A 7 12.95 7.23 -14.90
CA LEU A 7 12.87 5.90 -14.30
C LEU A 7 11.59 5.22 -14.77
N ARG A 8 11.56 3.90 -14.60
CA ARG A 8 10.39 3.08 -14.90
C ARG A 8 10.13 2.11 -13.76
N GLY A 9 8.87 1.97 -13.41
CA GLY A 9 8.38 0.95 -12.50
C GLY A 9 7.16 0.24 -13.06
N ILE A 10 6.39 -0.34 -12.16
CA ILE A 10 5.15 -1.06 -12.42
C ILE A 10 4.00 -0.06 -12.41
N ALA A 11 3.23 -0.04 -13.49
CA ALA A 11 1.98 0.71 -13.59
C ALA A 11 0.92 0.12 -12.65
N VAL A 12 0.51 0.89 -11.65
CA VAL A 12 -0.38 0.40 -10.57
C VAL A 12 -1.77 0.99 -10.67
N SER A 13 -1.86 2.32 -10.69
CA SER A 13 -3.11 3.09 -10.69
C SER A 13 -3.00 4.20 -11.73
N GLU A 14 -3.92 4.20 -12.69
CA GLU A 14 -3.89 5.08 -13.85
C GLU A 14 -3.99 6.56 -13.50
N GLY A 15 -3.53 7.40 -14.42
CA GLY A 15 -3.56 8.86 -14.33
C GLY A 15 -2.19 9.49 -14.37
N ILE A 16 -2.17 10.81 -14.49
CA ILE A 16 -0.94 11.60 -14.58
C ILE A 16 -0.86 12.52 -13.37
N ALA A 17 0.15 12.31 -12.53
CA ALA A 17 0.47 13.19 -11.42
C ALA A 17 1.63 14.11 -11.82
N ILE A 18 1.52 15.38 -11.45
CA ILE A 18 2.58 16.38 -11.62
C ILE A 18 2.63 17.16 -10.32
N GLY A 19 3.79 17.18 -9.67
CA GLY A 19 3.94 17.75 -8.34
C GLY A 19 5.39 17.78 -7.89
N ASN A 20 5.63 18.37 -6.72
CA ASN A 20 6.96 18.32 -6.09
C ASN A 20 7.07 17.05 -5.25
N SER A 21 8.24 16.40 -5.25
CA SER A 21 8.48 15.21 -4.45
C SER A 21 8.53 15.52 -2.96
N ARG A 22 7.93 14.63 -2.17
CA ARG A 22 8.16 14.51 -0.73
C ARG A 22 8.70 13.11 -0.46
N VAL A 23 9.98 13.04 -0.15
CA VAL A 23 10.63 11.80 0.26
C VAL A 23 10.26 11.51 1.71
N VAL A 24 9.49 10.44 1.91
CA VAL A 24 9.08 9.94 3.21
C VAL A 24 9.88 8.67 3.46
N SER A 25 10.78 8.73 4.43
CA SER A 25 11.43 7.53 4.93
C SER A 25 10.63 7.02 6.12
N GLU A 26 10.26 5.76 6.07
CA GLU A 26 9.99 5.01 7.29
C GLU A 26 11.31 4.89 8.04
N GLY A 27 11.31 5.14 9.35
CA GLY A 27 12.41 4.67 10.18
C GLY A 27 12.56 3.16 9.97
N LYS A 28 13.79 2.63 10.00
CA LYS A 28 13.95 1.18 10.05
C LYS A 28 13.23 0.70 11.30
N ILE A 29 12.35 -0.29 11.16
CA ILE A 29 11.77 -0.97 12.32
C ILE A 29 12.94 -1.66 13.03
N THR A 30 13.37 -1.07 14.12
CA THR A 30 14.42 -1.60 14.99
C THR A 30 13.80 -1.97 16.31
N PHE A 31 14.00 -3.21 16.72
CA PHE A 31 13.62 -3.71 18.03
C PHE A 31 14.80 -4.49 18.61
N GLU A 32 14.92 -4.51 19.93
CA GLU A 32 15.94 -5.29 20.60
C GLU A 32 15.58 -6.77 20.56
N ARG A 33 16.53 -7.60 20.11
CA ARG A 33 16.41 -9.06 20.23
C ARG A 33 16.77 -9.44 21.65
N LYS A 34 15.75 -9.57 22.49
CA LYS A 34 15.91 -9.99 23.89
C LYS A 34 15.01 -11.16 24.20
N LYS A 35 15.49 -12.01 25.11
CA LYS A 35 14.61 -12.94 25.82
C LYS A 35 13.82 -12.16 26.85
N ILE A 36 12.55 -12.50 26.98
CA ILE A 36 11.67 -11.98 28.02
C ILE A 36 11.76 -12.88 29.26
N SER A 37 11.35 -12.35 30.41
CA SER A 37 11.13 -13.11 31.63
C SER A 37 9.76 -13.82 31.61
N ASP A 38 9.58 -14.86 32.42
CA ASP A 38 8.28 -15.54 32.57
C ASP A 38 7.15 -14.58 32.99
N SER A 39 7.48 -13.52 33.75
CA SER A 39 6.52 -12.49 34.16
C SER A 39 6.02 -11.63 33.00
N GLU A 40 6.80 -11.46 31.92
CA GLU A 40 6.44 -10.65 30.75
C GLU A 40 5.60 -11.43 29.73
N VAL A 41 5.56 -12.77 29.80
CA VAL A 41 4.87 -13.64 28.83
C VAL A 41 3.40 -13.25 28.65
N LYS A 42 2.68 -12.98 29.75
CA LYS A 42 1.25 -12.62 29.70
C LYS A 42 1.02 -11.31 28.96
N ASP A 43 1.90 -10.33 29.17
CA ASP A 43 1.79 -9.02 28.54
C ASP A 43 2.11 -9.10 27.04
N GLU A 44 3.12 -9.88 26.66
CA GLU A 44 3.46 -10.11 25.24
C GLU A 44 2.34 -10.83 24.47
N LEU A 45 1.67 -11.81 25.10
CA LEU A 45 0.51 -12.48 24.50
C LEU A 45 -0.68 -11.53 24.34
N LYS A 46 -0.92 -10.65 25.33
CA LYS A 46 -1.95 -9.62 25.20
C LYS A 46 -1.62 -8.64 24.08
N ARG A 47 -0.37 -8.17 23.98
CA ARG A 47 0.10 -7.31 22.88
C ARG A 47 -0.11 -7.98 21.52
N PHE A 48 0.09 -9.29 21.43
CA PHE A 48 -0.17 -10.06 20.21
C PHE A 48 -1.65 -10.05 19.83
N GLU A 49 -2.53 -10.41 20.76
CA GLU A 49 -3.99 -10.43 20.54
C GLU A 49 -4.53 -9.06 20.15
N ASP A 50 -4.13 -8.01 20.86
CA ASP A 50 -4.49 -6.62 20.56
C ASP A 50 -4.04 -6.21 19.15
N GLY A 51 -2.82 -6.61 18.76
CA GLY A 51 -2.27 -6.34 17.43
C GLY A 51 -3.01 -7.06 16.29
N VAL A 52 -3.36 -8.33 16.49
CA VAL A 52 -4.21 -9.08 15.54
C VAL A 52 -5.56 -8.39 15.38
N GLN A 53 -6.22 -8.10 16.50
CA GLN A 53 -7.56 -7.50 16.49
C GLN A 53 -7.56 -6.13 15.80
N PHE A 54 -6.54 -5.31 16.04
CA PHE A 54 -6.38 -4.02 15.36
C PHE A 54 -6.30 -4.17 13.84
N LEU A 55 -5.42 -5.05 13.35
CA LEU A 55 -5.22 -5.24 11.91
C LEU A 55 -6.45 -5.84 11.21
N VAL A 56 -7.13 -6.80 11.86
CA VAL A 56 -8.37 -7.37 11.34
C VAL A 56 -9.45 -6.29 11.23
N ASN A 57 -9.62 -5.47 12.27
CA ASN A 57 -10.57 -4.36 12.27
C ASN A 57 -10.24 -3.30 11.21
N GLU A 58 -8.95 -3.03 10.97
CA GLU A 58 -8.50 -2.15 9.90
C GLU A 58 -8.95 -2.67 8.52
N ILE A 59 -8.75 -3.97 8.24
CA ILE A 59 -9.19 -4.60 7.00
C ILE A 59 -10.71 -4.53 6.85
N ASP A 60 -11.46 -4.88 7.89
CA ASP A 60 -12.93 -4.84 7.87
C ASP A 60 -13.46 -3.43 7.65
N THR A 61 -12.82 -2.42 8.25
CA THR A 61 -13.17 -1.01 8.07
C THR A 61 -12.92 -0.57 6.63
N LEU A 62 -11.80 -0.97 6.03
CA LEU A 62 -11.50 -0.68 4.63
C LEU A 62 -12.56 -1.29 3.71
N ILE A 63 -12.86 -2.59 3.87
CA ILE A 63 -13.86 -3.31 3.08
C ILE A 63 -15.25 -2.68 3.20
N LYS A 64 -15.63 -2.19 4.38
CA LYS A 64 -16.92 -1.52 4.60
C LYS A 64 -16.96 -0.11 4.00
N LYS A 65 -15.88 0.66 4.13
CA LYS A 65 -15.83 2.08 3.75
C LYS A 65 -15.73 2.28 2.24
N TYR A 66 -15.15 1.33 1.51
CA TYR A 66 -14.87 1.50 0.08
C TYR A 66 -15.39 0.35 -0.78
N SER A 67 -15.74 0.69 -2.03
CA SER A 67 -16.11 -0.30 -3.04
C SER A 67 -14.85 -0.86 -3.71
N PHE A 68 -14.66 -2.16 -3.58
CA PHE A 68 -13.60 -2.91 -4.25
C PHE A 68 -14.19 -3.80 -5.35
N SER A 69 -13.41 -4.09 -6.39
CA SER A 69 -13.72 -5.23 -7.27
C SER A 69 -13.67 -6.52 -6.47
N LYS A 70 -14.28 -7.59 -6.98
CA LYS A 70 -14.26 -8.92 -6.34
C LYS A 70 -12.82 -9.38 -6.05
N GLU A 71 -11.97 -9.34 -7.08
CA GLU A 71 -10.54 -9.70 -6.98
C GLU A 71 -9.81 -8.90 -5.91
N ASN A 72 -10.00 -7.57 -5.87
CA ASN A 72 -9.36 -6.70 -4.89
C ASN A 72 -9.80 -7.01 -3.45
N LYS A 73 -11.08 -7.35 -3.27
CA LYS A 73 -11.65 -7.75 -1.97
C LYS A 73 -11.09 -9.10 -1.51
N ASP A 74 -10.94 -10.06 -2.41
CA ASP A 74 -10.41 -11.40 -2.10
C ASP A 74 -8.96 -11.34 -1.58
N ILE A 75 -8.16 -10.39 -2.07
CA ILE A 75 -6.79 -10.18 -1.59
C ILE A 75 -6.79 -9.59 -0.17
N LEU A 76 -7.70 -8.65 0.15
CA LEU A 76 -7.87 -8.13 1.52
C LEU A 76 -8.31 -9.23 2.49
N LEU A 77 -9.27 -10.06 2.06
CA LEU A 77 -9.76 -11.19 2.84
C LEU A 77 -8.67 -12.24 3.07
N SER A 78 -7.79 -12.47 2.10
CA SER A 78 -6.68 -13.42 2.24
C SER A 78 -5.71 -13.02 3.37
N HIS A 79 -5.42 -11.72 3.54
CA HIS A 79 -4.58 -11.27 4.67
C HIS A 79 -5.31 -11.38 6.00
N LYS A 80 -6.62 -11.11 6.03
CA LYS A 80 -7.44 -11.37 7.21
C LYS A 80 -7.37 -12.85 7.60
N MET A 81 -7.46 -13.75 6.63
CA MET A 81 -7.32 -15.20 6.86
C MET A 81 -5.94 -15.59 7.42
N ILE A 82 -4.85 -14.93 6.98
CA ILE A 82 -3.51 -15.15 7.55
C ILE A 82 -3.47 -14.71 9.03
N LEU A 83 -4.06 -13.54 9.35
CA LEU A 83 -4.10 -13.00 10.71
C LEU A 83 -4.97 -13.84 11.65
N GLU A 84 -6.01 -14.49 11.13
CA GLU A 84 -6.95 -15.34 11.87
C GLU A 84 -6.54 -16.83 11.88
N ASP A 85 -5.44 -17.20 11.21
CA ASP A 85 -4.99 -18.59 11.09
C ASP A 85 -4.63 -19.19 12.48
N PRO A 86 -5.34 -20.24 12.96
CA PRO A 86 -5.04 -20.86 14.25
C PRO A 86 -3.58 -21.33 14.38
N GLU A 87 -2.96 -21.76 13.28
CA GLU A 87 -1.58 -22.23 13.27
C GLU A 87 -0.59 -21.06 13.43
N PHE A 88 -0.91 -19.88 12.88
CA PHE A 88 -0.16 -18.65 13.13
C PHE A 88 -0.21 -18.29 14.62
N HIS A 89 -1.41 -18.25 15.22
CA HIS A 89 -1.61 -17.96 16.64
C HIS A 89 -0.86 -18.92 17.55
N LYS A 90 -0.97 -20.22 17.27
CA LYS A 90 -0.29 -21.26 18.02
C LYS A 90 1.23 -21.10 17.96
N ASN A 91 1.79 -20.91 16.77
CA ASN A 91 3.24 -20.80 16.59
C ASN A 91 3.81 -19.54 17.27
N ILE A 92 3.14 -18.40 17.17
CA ILE A 92 3.55 -17.19 17.90
C ILE A 92 3.48 -17.41 19.42
N THR A 93 2.41 -18.05 19.90
CA THR A 93 2.26 -18.38 21.31
C THR A 93 3.38 -19.27 21.84
N ILE A 94 3.80 -20.28 21.06
CA ILE A 94 4.92 -21.17 21.41
C ILE A 94 6.23 -20.37 21.50
N LEU A 95 6.52 -19.54 20.50
CA LEU A 95 7.73 -18.71 20.49
C LEU A 95 7.80 -17.75 21.71
N ILE A 96 6.67 -17.21 22.14
CA ILE A 96 6.61 -16.33 23.32
C ILE A 96 6.72 -17.13 24.63
N LYS A 97 5.97 -18.24 24.77
CA LYS A 97 5.90 -19.00 26.03
C LYS A 97 7.08 -19.93 26.27
N GLU A 98 7.53 -20.63 25.25
CA GLU A 98 8.52 -21.71 25.37
C GLU A 98 9.93 -21.22 25.06
N GLU A 99 10.08 -20.37 24.04
CA GLU A 99 11.38 -19.80 23.67
C GLU A 99 11.68 -18.47 24.36
N LEU A 100 10.69 -17.94 25.11
CA LEU A 100 10.76 -16.66 25.82
C LEU A 100 11.20 -15.51 24.90
N LEU A 101 10.64 -15.45 23.69
CA LEU A 101 10.89 -14.37 22.75
C LEU A 101 9.94 -13.20 22.98
N SER A 102 10.44 -11.97 22.83
CA SER A 102 9.57 -10.78 22.66
C SER A 102 8.67 -10.94 21.43
N LEU A 103 7.51 -10.28 21.42
CA LEU A 103 6.56 -10.34 20.33
C LEU A 103 7.18 -9.99 18.97
N GLU A 104 7.98 -8.92 18.91
CA GLU A 104 8.66 -8.49 17.69
C GLU A 104 9.57 -9.61 17.14
N GLN A 105 10.29 -10.29 18.03
CA GLN A 105 11.17 -11.38 17.66
C GLN A 105 10.40 -12.65 17.28
N ALA A 106 9.30 -12.97 17.98
CA ALA A 106 8.43 -14.09 17.66
C ALA A 106 7.81 -13.94 16.26
N ILE A 107 7.24 -12.76 15.96
CA ILE A 107 6.67 -12.43 14.64
C ILE A 107 7.75 -12.57 13.55
N THR A 108 8.89 -11.91 13.74
CA THR A 108 9.97 -11.95 12.74
C THR A 108 10.49 -13.37 12.51
N THR A 109 10.60 -14.17 13.58
CA THR A 109 11.07 -15.56 13.51
C THR A 109 10.09 -16.44 12.74
N HIS A 110 8.80 -16.37 13.06
CA HIS A 110 7.75 -17.13 12.39
C HIS A 110 7.70 -16.85 10.89
N PHE A 111 7.65 -15.58 10.49
CA PHE A 111 7.60 -15.22 9.06
C PHE A 111 8.90 -15.57 8.32
N ALA A 112 10.06 -15.48 8.98
CA ALA A 112 11.33 -15.93 8.40
C ALA A 112 11.36 -17.45 8.16
N GLN A 113 10.76 -18.24 9.06
CA GLN A 113 10.61 -19.69 8.88
C GLN A 113 9.68 -20.01 7.70
N LEU A 114 8.49 -19.39 7.65
CA LEU A 114 7.56 -19.55 6.52
C LEU A 114 8.21 -19.22 5.18
N LYS A 115 8.92 -18.09 5.10
CA LYS A 115 9.63 -17.68 3.87
C LYS A 115 10.64 -18.73 3.41
N LYS A 116 11.37 -19.37 4.34
CA LYS A 116 12.31 -20.46 4.00
C LYS A 116 11.57 -21.66 3.41
N ILE A 117 10.45 -22.07 4.02
CA ILE A 117 9.64 -23.19 3.54
C ILE A 117 9.15 -22.91 2.11
N PHE A 118 8.55 -21.74 1.87
CA PHE A 118 8.03 -21.39 0.54
C PHE A 118 9.12 -21.25 -0.52
N LYS A 119 10.29 -20.68 -0.18
CA LYS A 119 11.42 -20.57 -1.12
C LYS A 119 11.89 -21.94 -1.62
N ASN A 120 11.79 -22.97 -0.78
CA ASN A 120 12.19 -24.32 -1.15
C ASN A 120 11.19 -25.04 -2.06
N MET A 121 9.96 -24.51 -2.23
CA MET A 121 8.88 -25.17 -2.97
C MET A 121 8.78 -24.79 -4.47
N LYS A 122 9.67 -23.95 -5.03
CA LYS A 122 9.81 -23.60 -6.48
C LYS A 122 8.49 -23.61 -7.32
N ASN A 123 7.42 -23.00 -6.83
CA ASN A 123 6.15 -22.89 -7.55
C ASN A 123 5.73 -21.42 -7.62
N GLU A 124 5.45 -20.90 -8.82
CA GLU A 124 5.05 -19.50 -9.05
C GLU A 124 3.78 -19.11 -8.27
N TYR A 125 2.83 -20.05 -8.10
CA TYR A 125 1.63 -19.81 -7.29
C TYR A 125 1.97 -19.54 -5.81
N LEU A 126 3.04 -20.19 -5.29
CA LEU A 126 3.50 -19.98 -3.92
C LEU A 126 4.30 -18.68 -3.76
N ALA A 127 4.89 -18.15 -4.84
CA ALA A 127 5.64 -16.90 -4.80
C ALA A 127 4.74 -15.69 -4.50
N GLU A 128 3.52 -15.67 -5.04
CA GLU A 128 2.53 -14.63 -4.71
C GLU A 128 2.13 -14.70 -3.24
N ARG A 129 1.90 -15.89 -2.69
CA ARG A 129 1.63 -16.06 -1.25
C ARG A 129 2.75 -15.54 -0.37
N ILE A 130 4.03 -15.75 -0.70
CA ILE A 130 5.14 -15.20 0.10
C ILE A 130 4.99 -13.69 0.26
N SER A 131 4.62 -12.98 -0.80
CA SER A 131 4.47 -11.53 -0.75
C SER A 131 3.34 -11.09 0.17
N ASP A 132 2.25 -11.86 0.27
CA ASP A 132 1.15 -11.61 1.21
C ASP A 132 1.62 -11.79 2.67
N TYR A 133 2.35 -12.87 2.96
CA TYR A 133 2.90 -13.10 4.30
C TYR A 133 3.92 -12.01 4.69
N GLU A 134 4.76 -11.56 3.77
CA GLU A 134 5.70 -10.45 4.02
C GLU A 134 4.97 -9.14 4.32
N ASP A 135 3.89 -8.84 3.60
CA ASP A 135 3.11 -7.63 3.82
C ASP A 135 2.39 -7.67 5.18
N VAL A 136 1.77 -8.80 5.54
CA VAL A 136 1.17 -9.02 6.88
C VAL A 136 2.22 -8.85 7.98
N SER A 137 3.41 -9.47 7.82
CA SER A 137 4.50 -9.37 8.78
C SER A 137 4.94 -7.92 9.01
N ASN A 138 5.18 -7.17 7.92
CA ASN A 138 5.61 -5.78 8.01
C ASN A 138 4.55 -4.90 8.66
N ARG A 139 3.26 -5.10 8.33
CA ARG A 139 2.15 -4.37 8.94
C ARG A 139 2.04 -4.65 10.43
N PHE A 140 2.18 -5.91 10.83
CA PHE A 140 2.17 -6.31 12.24
C PHE A 140 3.31 -5.64 13.01
N LEU A 141 4.54 -5.76 12.51
CA LEU A 141 5.72 -5.15 13.13
C LEU A 141 5.60 -3.62 13.23
N LYS A 142 5.08 -2.95 12.19
CA LYS A 142 4.82 -1.50 12.22
C LYS A 142 3.84 -1.12 13.33
N HIS A 143 2.77 -1.89 13.49
CA HIS A 143 1.76 -1.63 14.50
C HIS A 143 2.33 -1.79 15.91
N ILE A 144 2.96 -2.93 16.21
CA ILE A 144 3.41 -3.24 17.59
C ILE A 144 4.63 -2.43 18.05
N THR A 145 5.48 -1.99 17.13
CA THR A 145 6.63 -1.13 17.45
C THR A 145 6.23 0.33 17.64
N ASN A 146 4.93 0.62 17.56
CA ASN A 146 4.37 1.96 17.69
C ASN A 146 5.11 3.00 16.84
N SER A 147 5.55 2.59 15.65
CA SER A 147 6.12 3.47 14.63
C SER A 147 5.06 4.42 14.03
N SER A 148 3.94 4.58 14.74
CA SER A 148 2.71 5.32 14.47
C SER A 148 2.88 6.84 14.59
N SER A 149 4.09 7.36 14.35
CA SER A 149 4.19 8.74 13.89
C SER A 149 3.43 8.84 12.56
N ASP A 150 2.58 9.86 12.40
CA ASP A 150 1.99 10.13 11.09
C ASP A 150 3.13 10.54 10.15
N ILE A 151 3.77 9.56 9.51
CA ILE A 151 4.94 9.76 8.64
C ILE A 151 4.60 10.68 7.46
N LEU A 152 3.31 10.76 7.11
CA LEU A 152 2.80 11.63 6.07
C LEU A 152 2.45 13.03 6.59
N LYS A 153 2.70 13.35 7.86
CA LYS A 153 2.42 14.68 8.45
C LYS A 153 3.11 15.82 7.71
N SER A 154 4.32 15.56 7.21
CA SER A 154 5.11 16.51 6.44
C SER A 154 4.65 16.68 4.98
N VAL A 155 3.80 15.76 4.49
CA VAL A 155 3.31 15.77 3.11
C VAL A 155 2.22 16.82 2.95
N LYS A 156 2.39 17.67 1.93
CA LYS A 156 1.47 18.74 1.57
C LYS A 156 0.59 18.34 0.39
N LYS A 157 -0.50 19.09 0.23
CA LYS A 157 -1.39 18.99 -0.93
C LYS A 157 -0.59 19.13 -2.24
N ASP A 158 -0.98 18.37 -3.25
CA ASP A 158 -0.40 18.34 -4.60
C ASP A 158 1.09 17.89 -4.67
N GLU A 159 1.69 17.44 -3.55
CA GLU A 159 2.99 16.76 -3.56
C GLU A 159 2.87 15.32 -4.07
N ILE A 160 3.97 14.76 -4.55
CA ILE A 160 4.11 13.36 -4.91
C ILE A 160 4.88 12.66 -3.80
N ILE A 161 4.28 11.65 -3.18
CA ILE A 161 4.94 10.86 -2.13
C ILE A 161 5.97 9.93 -2.78
N ILE A 162 7.18 9.93 -2.23
CA ILE A 162 8.29 9.05 -2.62
C ILE A 162 8.70 8.24 -1.40
N MET A 163 8.57 6.91 -1.42
CA MET A 163 8.88 6.06 -0.26
C MET A 163 9.29 4.63 -0.65
N THR A 164 9.77 3.83 0.30
CA THR A 164 10.17 2.44 0.04
C THR A 164 8.96 1.59 -0.36
N ALA A 165 7.97 1.54 0.53
CA ALA A 165 6.69 0.89 0.38
C ALA A 165 5.63 1.79 1.01
N ILE A 166 4.37 1.59 0.66
CA ILE A 166 3.26 2.31 1.26
C ILE A 166 2.22 1.29 1.75
N SER A 167 1.58 1.54 2.88
CA SER A 167 0.50 0.71 3.44
C SER A 167 -0.90 1.20 2.99
N PRO A 168 -1.94 0.34 3.06
CA PRO A 168 -3.34 0.73 2.83
C PRO A 168 -3.76 2.02 3.53
N SER A 169 -3.48 2.11 4.82
CA SER A 169 -3.85 3.24 5.67
C SER A 169 -3.05 4.50 5.34
N GLU A 170 -1.82 4.36 4.86
CA GLU A 170 -1.05 5.48 4.32
C GLU A 170 -1.60 5.97 2.98
N VAL A 171 -2.08 5.09 2.09
CA VAL A 171 -2.77 5.50 0.86
C VAL A 171 -4.04 6.30 1.19
N MET A 172 -4.76 5.91 2.24
CA MET A 172 -5.93 6.67 2.74
C MET A 172 -5.56 8.06 3.22
N LYS A 173 -4.54 8.15 4.09
CA LYS A 173 -4.03 9.43 4.59
C LYS A 173 -3.51 10.31 3.44
N ALA A 174 -2.86 9.72 2.45
CA ALA A 174 -2.41 10.41 1.26
C ALA A 174 -3.60 11.01 0.47
N LEU A 175 -4.69 10.26 0.33
CA LEU A 175 -5.92 10.76 -0.29
C LEU A 175 -6.53 11.92 0.51
N GLU A 176 -6.66 11.79 1.84
CA GLU A 176 -7.18 12.85 2.72
C GLU A 176 -6.35 14.13 2.63
N ARG A 177 -5.03 13.99 2.47
CA ARG A 177 -4.08 15.08 2.25
C ARG A 177 -4.09 15.66 0.84
N LYS A 178 -4.87 15.09 -0.08
CA LYS A 178 -4.99 15.52 -1.48
C LYS A 178 -3.62 15.57 -2.18
N VAL A 179 -2.82 14.51 -2.01
CA VAL A 179 -1.56 14.38 -2.74
C VAL A 179 -1.80 14.18 -4.23
N ALA A 180 -0.83 14.56 -5.06
CA ALA A 180 -0.95 14.40 -6.51
C ALA A 180 -0.77 12.95 -6.96
N GLY A 181 0.05 12.16 -6.26
CA GLY A 181 0.31 10.75 -6.57
C GLY A 181 1.33 10.10 -5.63
N ILE A 182 1.57 8.81 -5.84
CA ILE A 182 2.47 7.98 -5.02
C ILE A 182 3.47 7.25 -5.92
N CYS A 183 4.74 7.21 -5.48
CA CYS A 183 5.79 6.44 -6.12
C CYS A 183 6.55 5.63 -5.08
N THR A 184 6.65 4.30 -5.27
CA THR A 184 7.34 3.41 -4.32
C THR A 184 8.50 2.65 -4.96
N GLU A 185 9.55 2.40 -4.17
CA GLU A 185 10.72 1.63 -4.61
C GLU A 185 10.43 0.12 -4.70
N THR A 186 9.60 -0.39 -3.80
CA THR A 186 9.10 -1.77 -3.78
C THR A 186 7.59 -1.80 -4.00
N GLY A 187 7.01 -3.00 -4.05
CA GLY A 187 5.59 -3.24 -4.25
C GLY A 187 5.28 -3.86 -5.62
N SER A 188 4.10 -4.45 -5.70
CA SER A 188 3.62 -5.17 -6.88
C SER A 188 2.27 -4.61 -7.34
N ARG A 189 1.85 -4.98 -8.56
CA ARG A 189 0.55 -4.59 -9.12
C ARG A 189 -0.65 -5.06 -8.29
N ASN A 190 -0.47 -6.16 -7.56
CA ASN A 190 -1.50 -6.84 -6.78
C ASN A 190 -1.34 -6.61 -5.27
N SER A 191 -0.41 -5.76 -4.84
CA SER A 191 -0.29 -5.40 -3.43
C SER A 191 -1.53 -4.65 -2.92
N HIS A 192 -1.83 -4.75 -1.63
CA HIS A 192 -3.00 -4.10 -1.02
C HIS A 192 -3.05 -2.61 -1.27
N SER A 193 -1.91 -1.95 -1.14
CA SER A 193 -1.81 -0.51 -1.36
C SER A 193 -2.00 -0.15 -2.83
N ALA A 194 -1.54 -1.00 -3.75
CA ALA A 194 -1.75 -0.83 -5.18
C ALA A 194 -3.23 -0.95 -5.57
N ILE A 195 -3.91 -1.94 -5.00
CA ILE A 195 -5.35 -2.17 -5.12
C ILE A 195 -6.13 -0.95 -4.64
N ILE A 196 -5.77 -0.47 -3.46
CA ILE A 196 -6.46 0.65 -2.82
C ILE A 196 -6.24 1.94 -3.59
N ALA A 197 -5.00 2.25 -4.00
CA ALA A 197 -4.71 3.42 -4.81
C ALA A 197 -5.51 3.43 -6.12
N ARG A 198 -5.69 2.25 -6.73
CA ARG A 198 -6.52 2.07 -7.94
C ARG A 198 -8.00 2.31 -7.67
N SER A 199 -8.57 1.70 -6.62
CA SER A 199 -9.96 1.92 -6.22
C SER A 199 -10.25 3.39 -5.90
N LEU A 200 -9.26 4.12 -5.39
CA LEU A 200 -9.37 5.55 -5.08
C LEU A 200 -9.01 6.48 -6.25
N ASN A 201 -8.63 5.93 -7.40
CA ASN A 201 -8.16 6.68 -8.57
C ASN A 201 -7.00 7.66 -8.27
N LEU A 202 -6.11 7.27 -7.34
CA LEU A 202 -4.92 8.02 -6.99
C LEU A 202 -3.75 7.51 -7.85
N PRO A 203 -3.13 8.33 -8.72
CA PRO A 203 -2.08 7.86 -9.61
C PRO A 203 -0.90 7.27 -8.83
N MET A 204 -0.48 6.06 -9.20
CA MET A 204 0.56 5.33 -8.49
C MET A 204 1.47 4.54 -9.44
N VAL A 205 2.77 4.58 -9.16
CA VAL A 205 3.80 3.72 -9.76
C VAL A 205 4.55 3.02 -8.63
N ALA A 206 4.72 1.70 -8.71
CA ALA A 206 5.44 0.91 -7.71
C ALA A 206 6.67 0.21 -8.28
N GLY A 207 7.54 -0.32 -7.43
CA GLY A 207 8.67 -1.13 -7.87
C GLY A 207 9.71 -0.35 -8.67
N VAL A 208 9.92 0.95 -8.39
CA VAL A 208 10.89 1.78 -9.10
C VAL A 208 12.27 1.61 -8.46
N HIS A 209 13.17 0.90 -9.14
CA HIS A 209 14.48 0.58 -8.58
C HIS A 209 15.36 1.82 -8.33
N SER A 210 15.99 1.88 -7.15
CA SER A 210 16.85 2.99 -6.67
C SER A 210 16.12 4.33 -6.58
N LEU A 211 14.79 4.34 -6.41
CA LEU A 211 13.98 5.55 -6.36
C LEU A 211 14.48 6.53 -5.29
N LEU A 212 14.66 6.04 -4.06
CA LEU A 212 15.06 6.87 -2.92
C LEU A 212 16.48 7.43 -3.03
N GLN A 213 17.35 6.80 -3.82
CA GLN A 213 18.70 7.29 -4.08
C GLN A 213 18.72 8.41 -5.12
N LYS A 214 17.72 8.44 -6.01
CA LYS A 214 17.69 9.32 -7.19
C LYS A 214 16.77 10.53 -7.04
N VAL A 215 15.79 10.47 -6.13
CA VAL A 215 14.83 11.55 -5.88
C VAL A 215 15.14 12.23 -4.55
N LYS A 216 15.19 13.56 -4.56
CA LYS A 216 15.32 14.40 -3.36
C LYS A 216 14.00 15.08 -3.05
N ASN A 217 13.88 15.64 -1.84
CA ASN A 217 12.73 16.51 -1.50
C ASN A 217 12.68 17.73 -2.44
N ASN A 218 11.47 18.11 -2.85
CA ASN A 218 11.15 19.23 -3.72
C ASN A 218 11.64 19.13 -5.18
N ASP A 219 12.09 17.96 -5.64
CA ASP A 219 12.29 17.74 -7.08
C ASP A 219 10.95 17.80 -7.81
N LYS A 220 10.92 18.33 -9.03
CA LYS A 220 9.71 18.35 -9.84
C LYS A 220 9.51 16.97 -10.46
N ILE A 221 8.41 16.29 -10.16
CA ILE A 221 8.14 14.93 -10.64
C ILE A 221 6.91 14.90 -11.54
N ILE A 222 6.99 14.08 -12.58
CA ILE A 222 5.85 13.60 -13.36
C ILE A 222 5.75 12.09 -13.14
N LEU A 223 4.57 11.62 -12.74
CA LEU A 223 4.22 10.19 -12.72
C LEU A 223 3.19 9.90 -13.79
N ASN A 224 3.43 8.87 -14.58
CA ASN A 224 2.43 8.27 -15.44
C ASN A 224 2.05 6.90 -14.92
N GLY A 225 0.93 6.85 -14.19
CA GLY A 225 0.42 5.62 -13.58
C GLY A 225 -0.07 4.58 -14.57
N ALA A 226 -0.27 4.94 -15.86
CA ALA A 226 -0.65 4.01 -16.92
C ALA A 226 0.54 3.30 -17.57
N THR A 227 1.69 3.99 -17.73
CA THR A 227 2.89 3.42 -18.37
C THR A 227 3.97 2.99 -17.38
N GLY A 228 3.87 3.46 -16.13
CA GLY A 228 4.89 3.27 -15.10
C GLY A 228 6.08 4.22 -15.23
N ASP A 229 5.97 5.28 -16.05
CA ASP A 229 7.04 6.27 -16.20
C ASP A 229 7.11 7.22 -15.01
N VAL A 230 8.33 7.50 -14.56
CA VAL A 230 8.65 8.50 -13.52
C VAL A 230 9.71 9.44 -14.09
N ILE A 231 9.38 10.72 -14.22
CA ILE A 231 10.31 11.74 -14.75
C ILE A 231 10.64 12.73 -13.64
N ILE A 232 11.93 12.85 -13.34
CA ILE A 232 12.48 13.72 -12.30
C ILE A 232 13.10 14.93 -12.97
N ASN A 233 12.76 16.13 -12.49
CA ASN A 233 13.21 17.42 -12.99
C ASN A 233 13.05 17.53 -14.52
N PRO A 234 11.82 17.37 -15.06
CA PRO A 234 11.55 17.45 -16.49
C PRO A 234 11.93 18.82 -17.05
N SER A 235 12.33 18.86 -18.33
CA SER A 235 12.41 20.13 -19.05
C SER A 235 11.03 20.76 -19.21
N GLN A 236 10.99 22.07 -19.47
CA GLN A 236 9.73 22.80 -19.63
C GLN A 236 8.86 22.20 -20.76
N ASN A 237 9.48 21.78 -21.86
CA ASN A 237 8.77 21.16 -22.98
C ASN A 237 8.07 19.85 -22.57
N ILE A 238 8.77 18.99 -21.81
CA ILE A 238 8.19 17.73 -21.31
C ILE A 238 7.09 18.03 -20.29
N LEU A 239 7.29 19.02 -19.41
CA LEU A 239 6.28 19.42 -18.44
C LEU A 239 4.98 19.85 -19.14
N SER A 240 5.08 20.73 -20.14
CA SER A 240 3.91 21.19 -20.91
C SER A 240 3.23 20.08 -21.71
N GLU A 241 4.00 19.12 -22.24
CA GLU A 241 3.44 17.93 -22.90
C GLU A 241 2.60 17.09 -21.93
N TYR A 242 3.13 16.82 -20.73
CA TYR A 242 2.42 16.02 -19.73
C TYR A 242 1.26 16.76 -19.07
N GLU A 243 1.31 18.09 -18.96
CA GLU A 243 0.17 18.90 -18.54
C GLU A 243 -1.01 18.76 -19.51
N LYS A 244 -0.77 18.78 -20.83
CA LYS A 244 -1.79 18.49 -21.85
C LYS A 244 -2.35 17.07 -21.70
N LYS A 245 -1.47 16.07 -21.62
CA LYS A 245 -1.89 14.67 -21.42
C LYS A 245 -2.72 14.48 -20.15
N LYS A 246 -2.38 15.19 -19.06
CA LYS A 246 -3.13 15.17 -17.80
C LYS A 246 -4.52 15.75 -17.99
N ALA A 247 -4.64 16.90 -18.66
CA ALA A 247 -5.93 17.52 -18.96
C ALA A 247 -6.81 16.60 -19.82
N ASP A 248 -6.26 16.01 -20.87
CA ASP A 248 -6.97 15.09 -21.76
C ASP A 248 -7.44 13.82 -21.04
N PHE A 249 -6.62 13.28 -20.14
CA PHE A 249 -7.01 12.15 -19.29
C PHE A 249 -8.19 12.51 -18.38
N LEU A 250 -8.12 13.65 -17.69
CA LEU A 250 -9.19 14.10 -16.79
C LEU A 250 -10.50 14.37 -17.54
N ALA A 251 -10.43 14.97 -18.74
CA ALA A 251 -11.59 15.21 -19.58
C ALA A 251 -12.25 13.89 -20.03
N ARG A 252 -11.47 12.92 -20.52
CA ARG A 252 -11.98 11.59 -20.90
C ARG A 252 -12.62 10.87 -19.73
N ARG A 253 -12.00 10.92 -18.54
CA ARG A 253 -12.54 10.30 -17.33
C ARG A 253 -13.87 10.94 -16.90
N LYS A 254 -13.95 12.28 -16.91
CA LYS A 254 -15.20 13.00 -16.60
C LYS A 254 -16.33 12.59 -17.53
N ASN A 255 -16.07 12.48 -18.83
CA ASN A 255 -17.05 12.06 -19.82
C ASN A 255 -17.49 10.60 -19.61
N TYR A 256 -16.57 9.70 -19.27
CA TYR A 256 -16.90 8.30 -18.96
C TYR A 256 -17.82 8.19 -17.74
N LEU A 257 -17.48 8.86 -16.64
CA LEU A 257 -18.30 8.88 -15.42
C LEU A 257 -19.67 9.51 -15.66
N PHE A 258 -19.74 10.60 -16.42
CA PHE A 258 -21.00 11.22 -16.81
C PHE A 258 -21.89 10.24 -17.57
N ARG A 259 -21.34 9.49 -18.53
CA ARG A 259 -22.08 8.48 -19.30
C ARG A 259 -22.57 7.30 -18.47
N GLN A 260 -21.80 6.84 -17.48
CA GLN A 260 -22.24 5.78 -16.56
C GLN A 260 -23.40 6.24 -15.69
N LEU A 261 -23.33 7.45 -15.15
CA LEU A 261 -24.39 8.03 -14.32
C LEU A 261 -25.65 8.32 -15.15
N SER A 262 -25.51 8.91 -16.34
CA SER A 262 -26.65 9.16 -17.24
C SER A 262 -27.25 7.87 -17.82
N GLY A 263 -26.45 6.81 -17.96
CA GLY A 263 -26.92 5.48 -18.38
C GLY A 263 -27.68 4.73 -17.28
N GLN A 264 -27.37 4.98 -16.00
CA GLN A 264 -28.17 4.48 -14.87
C GLN A 264 -29.51 5.23 -14.69
N SER A 265 -29.59 6.48 -15.14
CA SER A 265 -30.84 7.25 -15.10
C SER A 265 -31.90 6.82 -16.13
N MET A 266 -31.53 6.07 -17.18
CA MET A 266 -32.48 5.64 -18.23
C MET A 266 -33.34 4.42 -17.87
N TRP A 267 -33.13 3.78 -16.72
CA TRP A 267 -33.94 2.62 -16.28
C TRP A 267 -34.96 2.95 -15.17
N ALA A 268 -35.09 4.21 -14.76
CA ALA A 268 -36.02 4.63 -13.70
C ALA A 268 -37.31 5.30 -14.21
N GLU A 269 -37.44 5.59 -15.51
CA GLU A 269 -38.62 6.28 -16.06
C GLU A 269 -39.10 5.64 -17.37
N THR A 270 -39.58 4.40 -17.31
CA THR A 270 -40.58 3.92 -18.28
C THR A 270 -41.61 3.04 -17.57
N ASN A 271 -42.35 3.63 -16.63
CA ASN A 271 -43.71 3.17 -16.34
C ASN A 271 -44.60 3.69 -17.47
N PHE A 272 -44.71 2.92 -18.56
CA PHE A 272 -45.82 3.09 -19.49
C PHE A 272 -47.10 2.55 -18.83
N PRO A 273 -48.21 3.30 -18.85
CA PRO A 273 -49.48 2.81 -18.33
C PRO A 273 -50.00 1.72 -19.27
N ARG A 274 -50.53 0.64 -18.66
CA ARG A 274 -51.43 -0.28 -19.36
C ARG A 274 -52.65 0.52 -19.80
N PHE A 275 -52.94 0.54 -21.10
CA PHE A 275 -54.24 0.21 -21.72
C PHE A 275 -54.02 -0.01 -23.22
#